data_AF-A0A1C0ZTU6-F1
#
_entry.id   AF-A0A1C0ZTU6-F1
#
_cell.length_a   1.000
_cell.length_b   1.000
_cell.length_c   1.000
_cell.angle_alpha   90.00
_cell.angle_beta   90.00
_cell.angle_gamma   90.00
#
_symmetry.space_group_name_H-M   'P 1'
#
loop_
_entity.id
_entity.type
_entity.pdbx_description
1 polymer ?
#
loop_
_entity_poly.entity_id
_entity_poly.type
_entity_poly.pdbx_seq_one_letter_code
_entity_poly.pdbx_strand_id
1 'polypeptide(L)'
;MIEEIVRFFEENEYIKLNQLKFNYLNAVYVSPKQIYGFVQFETEAELRENWGKAADELAVKLQSRLVKELHMLIWDVYLIVIISQDQIDTSYRKLIENDRHYFRKIVITKNDAPYINRIPFVLNLTSDKELIIFNDTEFFEEFRECLKPATLDKLPQDFFNPKFKADQLTDFFSSIKKDDLN
;
A
#
# COMPACT_ATOMS: atom_id res chain seq x y z
N MET A 1 -7.79 2.22 -22.48
CA MET A 1 -7.38 1.57 -21.21
C MET A 1 -5.97 1.99 -20.83
N ILE A 2 -4.89 1.54 -21.49
CA ILE A 2 -3.53 1.99 -21.14
C ILE A 2 -3.37 3.52 -21.25
N GLU A 3 -3.98 4.14 -22.25
CA GLU A 3 -3.95 5.59 -22.46
C GLU A 3 -4.62 6.37 -21.32
N GLU A 4 -5.70 5.83 -20.75
CA GLU A 4 -6.41 6.46 -19.63
C GLU A 4 -5.54 6.42 -18.36
N ILE A 5 -4.94 5.27 -18.10
CA ILE A 5 -4.01 5.10 -16.98
C ILE A 5 -2.79 6.00 -17.17
N VAL A 6 -2.16 5.97 -18.35
CA VAL A 6 -0.99 6.80 -18.66
C VAL A 6 -1.31 8.28 -18.48
N ARG A 7 -2.46 8.74 -18.99
CA ARG A 7 -2.89 10.13 -18.83
C ARG A 7 -2.98 10.56 -17.37
N PHE A 8 -3.55 9.71 -16.51
CA PHE A 8 -3.59 9.99 -15.08
C PHE A 8 -2.19 10.21 -14.50
N PHE A 9 -1.23 9.34 -14.84
CA PHE A 9 0.14 9.47 -14.33
C PHE A 9 0.84 10.73 -14.84
N GLU A 10 0.62 11.09 -16.10
CA GLU A 10 1.13 12.32 -16.71
C GLU A 10 0.52 13.58 -16.07
N GLU A 11 -0.76 13.55 -15.70
CA GLU A 11 -1.47 14.66 -15.03
C GLU A 11 -1.13 14.81 -13.53
N ASN A 12 -0.65 13.76 -12.86
CA ASN A 12 -0.36 13.73 -11.42
C ASN A 12 1.14 13.76 -11.09
N GLU A 13 1.94 14.44 -11.91
CA GLU A 13 3.37 14.73 -11.68
C GLU A 13 4.28 13.50 -11.57
N TYR A 14 3.88 12.33 -12.08
CA TYR A 14 4.79 11.18 -12.14
C TYR A 14 5.82 11.36 -13.26
N ILE A 15 7.07 11.01 -12.96
CA ILE A 15 8.17 11.09 -13.91
C ILE A 15 8.26 9.79 -14.70
N LYS A 16 8.08 9.89 -16.02
CA LYS A 16 8.30 8.76 -16.95
C LYS A 16 9.80 8.53 -17.17
N LEU A 17 10.26 7.30 -16.94
CA LEU A 17 11.67 6.92 -17.12
C LEU A 17 12.01 6.58 -18.58
N ASN A 18 12.14 7.60 -19.43
CA ASN A 18 12.48 7.42 -20.85
C ASN A 18 13.93 7.01 -21.12
N GLN A 19 14.81 7.19 -20.12
CA GLN A 19 16.24 6.91 -20.22
C GLN A 19 16.59 5.41 -20.06
N LEU A 20 15.66 4.60 -19.57
CA LEU A 20 15.81 3.16 -19.48
C LEU A 20 15.05 2.50 -20.64
N LYS A 21 15.74 1.64 -21.40
CA LYS A 21 15.10 0.83 -22.44
C LYS A 21 14.60 -0.48 -21.83
N PHE A 22 13.30 -0.69 -21.91
CA PHE A 22 12.63 -1.92 -21.53
C PHE A 22 12.18 -2.68 -22.78
N ASN A 23 12.31 -4.00 -22.76
CA ASN A 23 11.95 -4.89 -23.85
C ASN A 23 10.52 -5.42 -23.68
N TYR A 24 10.09 -5.61 -22.44
CA TYR A 24 8.79 -6.19 -22.09
C TYR A 24 7.84 -5.17 -21.47
N LEU A 25 8.34 -4.07 -20.89
CA LEU A 25 7.51 -3.00 -20.35
C LEU A 25 7.21 -1.94 -21.41
N ASN A 26 5.96 -1.46 -21.44
CA ASN A 26 5.54 -0.35 -22.27
C ASN A 26 5.99 1.00 -21.69
N ALA A 27 5.95 1.14 -20.36
CA ALA A 27 6.35 2.36 -19.67
C ALA A 27 6.70 2.10 -18.21
N VAL A 28 7.48 2.99 -17.63
CA VAL A 28 7.74 3.04 -16.18
C VAL A 28 7.58 4.48 -15.69
N TYR A 29 6.78 4.66 -14.66
CA TYR A 29 6.53 5.93 -13.99
C TYR A 29 6.99 5.89 -12.55
N VAL A 30 7.57 6.99 -12.09
CA VAL A 30 8.16 7.11 -10.75
C VAL A 30 7.68 8.39 -10.08
N SER A 31 7.38 8.28 -8.79
CA SER A 31 7.19 9.39 -7.87
C SER A 31 8.18 9.25 -6.70
N PRO A 32 8.31 10.26 -5.83
CA PRO A 32 9.09 10.14 -4.61
C PRO A 32 8.63 9.02 -3.66
N LYS A 33 7.42 8.47 -3.85
CA LYS A 33 6.82 7.47 -2.96
C LYS A 33 6.69 6.09 -3.59
N GLN A 34 6.55 6.00 -4.91
CA GLN A 34 6.13 4.77 -5.59
C GLN A 34 6.66 4.69 -7.02
N ILE A 35 6.82 3.46 -7.50
CA ILE A 35 7.28 3.10 -8.84
C ILE A 35 6.26 2.18 -9.49
N TYR A 36 5.89 2.47 -10.73
CA TYR A 36 4.92 1.70 -11.51
C TYR A 36 5.50 1.30 -12.86
N GLY A 37 5.64 0.00 -13.08
CA GLY A 37 5.88 -0.56 -14.41
C GLY A 37 4.56 -0.95 -15.07
N PHE A 38 4.43 -0.64 -16.35
CA PHE A 38 3.25 -0.96 -17.15
C PHE A 38 3.61 -1.94 -18.25
N VAL A 39 2.80 -3.00 -18.38
CA VAL A 39 2.85 -3.93 -19.50
C VAL A 39 1.45 -4.19 -20.02
N GLN A 40 1.28 -4.27 -21.33
CA GLN A 40 0.04 -4.60 -22.00
C GLN A 40 0.18 -5.89 -22.80
N PHE A 41 -0.84 -6.75 -22.68
CA PHE A 41 -1.01 -7.96 -23.47
C PHE A 41 -2.36 -7.94 -24.17
N GLU A 42 -2.43 -8.48 -25.38
CA GLU A 42 -3.70 -8.55 -26.12
C GLU A 42 -4.52 -9.77 -25.71
N THR A 43 -3.87 -10.85 -25.28
CA THR A 43 -4.52 -12.13 -24.95
C THR A 43 -4.01 -12.75 -23.65
N GLU A 44 -4.83 -13.61 -23.03
CA GLU A 44 -4.45 -14.38 -21.85
C GLU A 44 -3.27 -15.33 -22.14
N ALA A 45 -3.13 -15.80 -23.38
CA ALA A 45 -2.00 -16.63 -23.79
C ALA A 45 -0.68 -15.86 -23.73
N GLU A 46 -0.66 -14.63 -24.27
CA GLU A 46 0.50 -13.75 -24.19
C GLU A 46 0.84 -13.37 -22.76
N LEU A 47 -0.19 -13.06 -21.95
CA LEU A 47 -0.06 -12.82 -20.52
C LEU A 47 0.67 -14.00 -19.88
N ARG A 48 0.16 -15.22 -20.07
CA ARG A 48 0.68 -16.45 -19.46
C ARG A 48 2.15 -16.69 -19.73
N GLU A 49 2.62 -16.32 -20.91
CA GLU A 49 4.00 -16.52 -21.32
C GLU A 49 4.94 -15.40 -20.87
N ASN A 50 4.44 -14.16 -20.78
CA ASN A 50 5.32 -12.98 -20.78
C ASN A 50 5.25 -12.10 -19.53
N TRP A 51 4.24 -12.21 -18.66
CA TRP A 51 4.16 -11.34 -17.47
C TRP A 51 5.37 -11.51 -16.55
N GLY A 52 5.90 -12.73 -16.41
CA GLY A 52 7.08 -13.03 -15.61
C GLY A 52 8.33 -12.34 -16.16
N LYS A 53 8.51 -12.34 -17.48
CA LYS A 53 9.63 -11.65 -18.16
C LYS A 53 9.59 -10.14 -17.92
N ALA A 54 8.39 -9.55 -17.94
CA ALA A 54 8.19 -8.14 -17.60
C ALA A 54 8.53 -7.85 -16.13
N ALA A 55 8.14 -8.74 -15.21
CA ALA A 55 8.47 -8.61 -13.79
C ALA A 55 9.99 -8.71 -13.54
N ASP A 56 10.64 -9.71 -14.12
CA ASP A 56 12.10 -9.90 -14.02
C ASP A 56 12.85 -8.68 -14.57
N GLU A 57 12.41 -8.17 -15.73
CA GLU A 57 13.03 -7.00 -16.33
C GLU A 57 12.93 -5.76 -15.42
N LEU A 58 11.75 -5.51 -14.83
CA LEU A 58 11.55 -4.41 -13.89
C LEU A 58 12.44 -4.57 -12.64
N ALA A 59 12.49 -5.78 -12.09
CA ALA A 59 13.30 -6.08 -10.91
C ALA A 59 14.80 -5.85 -11.17
N VAL A 60 15.31 -6.39 -12.29
CA VAL A 60 16.74 -6.33 -12.62
C VAL A 60 17.15 -4.93 -13.07
N LYS A 61 16.38 -4.29 -13.95
CA LYS A 61 16.80 -2.99 -14.53
C LYS A 61 16.52 -1.80 -13.63
N LEU A 62 15.57 -1.92 -12.70
CA LEU A 62 15.15 -0.81 -11.85
C LEU A 62 15.28 -1.14 -10.36
N GLN A 63 14.56 -2.14 -9.84
CA GLN A 63 14.49 -2.39 -8.40
C GLN A 63 15.86 -2.67 -7.78
N SER A 64 16.69 -3.49 -8.43
CA SER A 64 18.04 -3.84 -7.95
C SER A 64 19.02 -2.66 -7.92
N ARG A 65 18.69 -1.56 -8.63
CA ARG A 65 19.52 -0.36 -8.77
C ARG A 65 19.06 0.79 -7.87
N LEU A 66 18.01 0.58 -7.09
CA LEU A 66 17.56 1.55 -6.09
C LEU A 66 18.58 1.60 -4.95
N VAL A 67 19.24 2.75 -4.81
CA VAL A 67 20.30 2.99 -3.83
C VAL A 67 19.97 4.18 -2.95
N LYS A 68 20.59 4.24 -1.77
CA LYS A 68 20.48 5.35 -0.81
C LYS A 68 19.02 5.66 -0.47
N GLU A 69 18.59 6.91 -0.63
CA GLU A 69 17.26 7.40 -0.30
C GLU A 69 16.14 6.70 -1.07
N LEU A 70 16.44 6.16 -2.25
CA LEU A 70 15.48 5.41 -3.06
C LEU A 70 15.37 3.94 -2.68
N HIS A 71 16.24 3.42 -1.81
CA HIS A 71 16.20 2.02 -1.36
C HIS A 71 14.88 1.69 -0.64
N MET A 72 14.28 2.67 0.04
CA MET A 72 12.98 2.49 0.70
C MET A 72 11.87 2.16 -0.31
N LEU A 73 11.99 2.63 -1.56
CA LEU A 73 11.01 2.37 -2.62
C LEU A 73 11.02 0.93 -3.13
N ILE A 74 11.98 0.09 -2.73
CA ILE A 74 12.02 -1.33 -3.11
C ILE A 74 10.70 -2.04 -2.75
N TRP A 75 10.04 -1.60 -1.68
CA TRP A 75 8.76 -2.13 -1.21
C TRP A 75 7.53 -1.52 -1.91
N ASP A 76 7.72 -0.37 -2.56
CA ASP A 76 6.69 0.44 -3.23
C ASP A 76 6.83 0.42 -4.75
N VAL A 77 7.27 -0.72 -5.28
CA VAL A 77 7.24 -1.04 -6.70
C VAL A 77 5.96 -1.81 -7.01
N TYR A 78 5.35 -1.52 -8.16
CA TYR A 78 4.14 -2.16 -8.65
C TYR A 78 4.29 -2.48 -10.13
N LEU A 79 3.86 -3.67 -10.54
CA LEU A 79 3.68 -4.01 -11.95
C LEU A 79 2.19 -4.02 -12.28
N ILE A 80 1.79 -3.10 -13.15
CA ILE A 80 0.43 -3.00 -13.67
C ILE A 80 0.39 -3.78 -14.98
N VAL A 81 -0.35 -4.87 -14.97
CA VAL A 81 -0.51 -5.79 -16.09
C VAL A 81 -1.88 -5.56 -16.72
N ILE A 82 -1.87 -4.97 -17.90
CA ILE A 82 -3.07 -4.57 -18.63
C ILE A 82 -3.38 -5.63 -19.68
N ILE A 83 -4.62 -6.10 -19.76
CA ILE A 83 -5.05 -7.06 -20.77
C ILE A 83 -6.27 -6.57 -21.54
N SER A 84 -6.15 -6.55 -22.86
CA SER A 84 -7.21 -6.06 -23.78
C SER A 84 -8.47 -6.93 -23.81
N GLN A 85 -8.50 -8.07 -23.12
CA GLN A 85 -9.69 -8.91 -22.99
C GLN A 85 -10.61 -8.39 -21.88
N ASP A 86 -11.90 -8.66 -22.00
CA ASP A 86 -12.90 -8.25 -21.00
C ASP A 86 -12.67 -8.94 -19.66
N GLN A 87 -12.22 -10.19 -19.71
CA GLN A 87 -11.90 -11.01 -18.56
C GLN A 87 -10.81 -12.02 -18.89
N ILE A 88 -10.16 -12.50 -17.85
CA ILE A 88 -9.28 -13.67 -17.88
C ILE A 88 -9.76 -14.68 -16.85
N ASP A 89 -9.22 -15.90 -16.92
CA ASP A 89 -9.45 -16.89 -15.88
C ASP A 89 -9.17 -16.33 -14.47
N THR A 90 -10.15 -16.44 -13.58
CA THR A 90 -10.10 -15.85 -12.24
C THR A 90 -9.01 -16.50 -11.39
N SER A 91 -8.78 -17.81 -11.55
CA SER A 91 -7.73 -18.51 -10.80
C SER A 91 -6.35 -18.01 -11.23
N TYR A 92 -6.18 -17.73 -12.53
CA TYR A 92 -4.94 -17.22 -13.07
C TYR A 92 -4.67 -15.76 -12.70
N ARG A 93 -5.70 -14.91 -12.72
CA ARG A 93 -5.62 -13.56 -12.17
C ARG A 93 -5.09 -13.58 -10.74
N LYS A 94 -5.70 -14.40 -9.88
CA LYS A 94 -5.28 -14.56 -8.47
C LYS A 94 -3.88 -15.11 -8.34
N LEU A 95 -3.44 -16.00 -9.23
CA LEU A 95 -2.08 -16.52 -9.24
C LEU A 95 -1.07 -15.38 -9.44
N ILE A 96 -1.30 -14.50 -10.42
CA ILE A 96 -0.43 -13.35 -10.69
C ILE A 96 -0.46 -12.35 -9.54
N GLU A 97 -1.65 -11.97 -9.08
CA GLU A 97 -1.82 -10.93 -8.04
C GLU A 97 -1.30 -11.39 -6.66
N ASN A 98 -1.33 -12.71 -6.37
CA ASN A 98 -0.78 -13.27 -5.15
C ASN A 98 0.72 -13.62 -5.24
N ASP A 99 1.32 -13.55 -6.42
CA ASP A 99 2.75 -13.77 -6.56
C ASP A 99 3.52 -12.63 -5.88
N ARG A 100 4.21 -12.97 -4.78
CA ARG A 100 4.95 -12.02 -3.96
C ARG A 100 6.41 -11.84 -4.40
N HIS A 101 6.85 -12.44 -5.51
CA HIS A 101 8.25 -12.30 -5.94
C HIS A 101 8.53 -10.85 -6.38
N TYR A 102 9.59 -10.23 -5.88
CA TYR A 102 9.98 -8.84 -6.17
C TYR A 102 9.02 -7.75 -5.64
N PHE A 103 7.78 -7.70 -6.11
CA PHE A 103 6.81 -6.64 -5.84
C PHE A 103 5.38 -7.09 -6.16
N ARG A 104 4.39 -6.24 -5.84
CA ARG A 104 2.97 -6.51 -6.11
C ARG A 104 2.67 -6.39 -7.61
N LYS A 105 1.85 -7.32 -8.12
CA LYS A 105 1.29 -7.24 -9.48
C LYS A 105 -0.20 -6.99 -9.40
N ILE A 106 -0.70 -6.20 -10.32
CA ILE A 106 -2.13 -5.88 -10.44
C ILE A 106 -2.52 -6.15 -11.87
N VAL A 107 -3.47 -7.05 -12.06
CA VAL A 107 -4.02 -7.32 -13.38
C VAL A 107 -5.24 -6.42 -13.58
N ILE A 108 -5.35 -5.81 -14.75
CA ILE A 108 -6.47 -4.94 -15.16
C ILE A 108 -6.99 -5.43 -16.50
N THR A 109 -8.26 -5.83 -16.54
CA THR A 109 -9.02 -6.21 -17.74
C THR A 109 -9.97 -5.08 -18.15
N LYS A 110 -10.58 -5.15 -19.33
CA LYS A 110 -11.54 -4.10 -19.76
C LYS A 110 -12.74 -3.96 -18.82
N ASN A 111 -13.17 -5.04 -18.15
CA ASN A 111 -14.30 -5.02 -17.21
C ASN A 111 -13.96 -4.36 -15.86
N ASP A 112 -12.70 -4.06 -15.57
CA ASP A 112 -12.30 -3.42 -14.32
C ASP A 112 -12.47 -1.89 -14.35
N ALA A 113 -13.12 -1.32 -15.37
CA ALA A 113 -13.39 0.11 -15.44
C ALA A 113 -14.22 0.57 -14.22
N PRO A 114 -13.89 1.70 -13.56
CA PRO A 114 -12.77 2.60 -13.86
C PRO A 114 -11.41 2.05 -13.41
N TYR A 115 -10.46 1.97 -14.34
CA TYR A 115 -9.19 1.24 -14.16
C TYR A 115 -8.32 1.81 -13.04
N ILE A 116 -8.42 3.11 -12.82
CA ILE A 116 -7.62 3.82 -11.83
C ILE A 116 -7.86 3.31 -10.40
N ASN A 117 -9.09 2.84 -10.12
CA ASN A 117 -9.44 2.32 -8.79
C ASN A 117 -8.75 0.99 -8.47
N ARG A 118 -8.18 0.30 -9.46
CA ARG A 118 -7.37 -0.91 -9.26
C ARG A 118 -5.93 -0.59 -8.88
N ILE A 119 -5.45 0.61 -9.16
CA ILE A 119 -4.07 1.01 -8.95
C ILE A 119 -3.94 1.56 -7.51
N PRO A 120 -3.03 1.01 -6.68
CA PRO A 120 -2.85 1.45 -5.32
C PRO A 120 -2.09 2.78 -5.32
N PHE A 121 -2.78 3.87 -5.08
CA PHE A 121 -2.14 5.12 -4.68
C PHE A 121 -1.84 5.06 -3.19
N VAL A 122 -0.69 5.59 -2.75
CA VAL A 122 -0.53 5.88 -1.31
C VAL A 122 -1.74 6.71 -0.90
N LEU A 123 -2.45 6.29 0.14
CA LEU A 123 -3.49 7.07 0.81
C LEU A 123 -3.04 8.53 0.83
N ASN A 124 -3.64 9.35 -0.04
CA ASN A 124 -3.47 10.77 0.04
C ASN A 124 -4.28 11.15 1.27
N LEU A 125 -3.64 11.14 2.44
CA LEU A 125 -4.16 11.70 3.68
C LEU A 125 -4.27 13.24 3.56
N THR A 126 -4.55 13.76 2.37
CA THR A 126 -5.00 15.12 2.10
C THR A 126 -6.53 15.16 2.15
N SER A 127 -7.11 14.42 3.08
CA SER A 127 -8.48 14.64 3.50
C SER A 127 -8.42 15.66 4.62
N ASP A 128 -8.87 16.89 4.34
CA ASP A 128 -9.34 17.89 5.31
C ASP A 128 -10.53 17.40 6.17
N LYS A 129 -10.69 16.09 6.29
CA LYS A 129 -11.55 15.41 7.24
C LYS A 129 -10.69 14.32 7.85
N GLU A 130 -10.41 14.49 9.13
CA GLU A 130 -9.87 13.51 10.05
C GLU A 130 -10.20 12.10 9.56
N LEU A 131 -9.21 11.43 8.99
CA LEU A 131 -9.25 9.98 8.87
C LEU A 131 -9.14 9.48 10.31
N ILE A 132 -10.31 9.28 10.93
CA ILE A 132 -10.48 8.63 12.22
C ILE A 132 -10.13 7.15 12.01
N ILE A 133 -8.86 6.87 11.76
CA ILE A 133 -8.29 5.51 11.80
C ILE A 133 -8.01 5.14 13.27
N PHE A 134 -7.83 6.15 14.12
CA PHE A 134 -7.72 6.03 15.57
C PHE A 134 -8.72 6.99 16.20
N ASN A 135 -9.86 6.46 16.63
CA ASN A 135 -10.74 7.15 17.56
C ASN A 135 -10.21 6.86 18.96
N ASP A 136 -9.67 7.87 19.65
CA ASP A 136 -9.17 7.71 21.02
C ASP A 136 -10.25 7.08 21.92
N THR A 137 -11.53 7.37 21.66
CA THR A 137 -12.67 6.80 22.38
C THR A 137 -12.76 5.28 22.19
N GLU A 138 -12.68 4.79 20.95
CA GLU A 138 -12.74 3.35 20.64
C GLU A 138 -11.53 2.62 21.20
N PHE A 139 -10.34 3.23 21.12
CA PHE A 139 -9.13 2.69 21.76
C PHE A 139 -9.31 2.54 23.28
N PHE A 140 -9.83 3.56 23.97
CA PHE A 140 -10.06 3.50 25.41
C PHE A 140 -11.14 2.48 25.79
N GLU A 141 -12.17 2.29 24.95
CA GLU A 141 -13.19 1.27 25.15
C GLU A 141 -12.60 -0.14 25.02
N GLU A 142 -11.89 -0.44 23.93
CA GLU A 142 -11.24 -1.75 23.73
C GLU A 142 -10.18 -2.03 24.80
N PHE A 143 -9.39 -1.01 25.16
CA PHE A 143 -8.40 -1.13 26.23
C PHE A 143 -9.06 -1.46 27.57
N ARG A 144 -10.21 -0.85 27.89
CA ARG A 144 -10.97 -1.14 29.12
C ARG A 144 -11.45 -2.58 29.16
N GLU A 145 -11.93 -3.11 28.03
CA GLU A 145 -12.42 -4.50 27.93
C GLU A 145 -11.31 -5.54 28.11
N CYS A 146 -10.07 -5.19 27.76
CA CYS A 146 -8.91 -6.07 27.91
C CYS A 146 -8.33 -6.12 29.33
N LEU A 147 -8.75 -5.23 30.23
CA LEU A 147 -8.21 -5.14 31.58
C LEU A 147 -8.99 -6.01 32.57
N LYS A 148 -8.26 -6.60 33.52
CA LYS A 148 -8.87 -7.36 34.62
C LYS A 148 -9.61 -6.40 35.56
N PRO A 149 -10.70 -6.84 36.23
CA PRO A 149 -11.45 -6.01 37.19
C PRO A 149 -10.57 -5.38 38.27
N ALA A 150 -9.64 -6.16 38.84
CA ALA A 150 -8.69 -5.68 39.84
C ALA A 150 -7.75 -4.57 39.34
N THR A 151 -7.53 -4.48 38.02
CA THR A 151 -6.75 -3.41 37.40
C THR A 151 -7.63 -2.19 37.15
N LEU A 152 -8.88 -2.37 36.73
CA LEU A 152 -9.85 -1.28 36.55
C LEU A 152 -10.11 -0.52 37.86
N ASP A 153 -10.17 -1.23 38.98
CA ASP A 153 -10.40 -0.63 40.31
C ASP A 153 -9.23 0.25 40.80
N LYS A 154 -8.02 0.03 40.26
CA LYS A 154 -6.83 0.84 40.56
C LYS A 154 -6.66 2.03 39.62
N LEU A 155 -7.42 2.09 38.51
CA LEU A 155 -7.36 3.20 37.57
C LEU A 155 -8.28 4.34 38.04
N PRO A 156 -7.85 5.61 37.92
CA PRO A 156 -8.71 6.77 38.13
C PRO A 156 -9.96 6.67 37.24
N GLN A 157 -11.12 7.12 37.75
CA GLN A 157 -12.38 7.07 37.00
C GLN A 157 -12.29 7.82 35.66
N ASP A 158 -11.47 8.85 35.59
CA ASP A 158 -11.30 9.66 34.39
C ASP A 158 -10.22 9.10 33.44
N PHE A 159 -9.49 8.03 33.78
CA PHE A 159 -8.37 7.51 32.98
C PHE A 159 -8.72 7.26 31.50
N PHE A 160 -9.95 6.82 31.24
CA PHE A 160 -10.47 6.54 29.88
C PHE A 160 -11.07 7.77 29.18
N ASN A 161 -10.84 8.97 29.72
CA ASN A 161 -11.28 10.22 29.10
C ASN A 161 -10.24 10.68 28.06
N PRO A 162 -10.61 10.81 26.77
CA PRO A 162 -9.66 11.16 25.70
C PRO A 162 -9.06 12.57 25.83
N LYS A 163 -9.41 13.36 26.85
CA LYS A 163 -8.87 14.70 27.10
C LYS A 163 -7.59 14.75 27.93
N PHE A 164 -7.07 13.61 28.39
CA PHE A 164 -5.79 13.59 29.11
C PHE A 164 -4.62 13.89 28.18
N LYS A 165 -3.74 14.80 28.59
CA LYS A 165 -2.48 15.06 27.87
C LYS A 165 -1.47 13.95 28.16
N ALA A 166 -0.59 13.66 27.20
CA ALA A 166 0.44 12.61 27.32
C ALA A 166 1.29 12.71 28.61
N ASP A 167 1.60 13.93 29.03
CA ASP A 167 2.37 14.19 30.26
C ASP A 167 1.63 13.71 31.52
N GLN A 168 0.30 13.88 31.56
CA GLN A 168 -0.54 13.46 32.68
C GLN A 168 -0.69 11.94 32.76
N LEU A 169 -0.71 11.25 31.62
CA LEU A 169 -0.69 9.79 31.57
C LEU A 169 0.67 9.24 32.02
N THR A 170 1.77 9.90 31.63
CA THR A 170 3.13 9.51 32.02
C THR A 170 3.36 9.69 33.52
N ASP A 171 2.88 10.79 34.09
CA ASP A 171 2.89 11.03 35.53
C ASP A 171 2.04 10.00 36.29
N PHE A 172 0.90 9.58 35.73
CA PHE A 172 0.09 8.53 36.30
C PHE A 172 0.81 7.18 36.32
N PHE A 173 1.31 6.70 35.17
CA PHE A 173 1.99 5.41 35.10
C PHE A 173 3.27 5.36 35.95
N SER A 174 3.96 6.49 36.09
CA SER A 174 5.14 6.61 36.96
C SER A 174 4.77 6.71 38.45
N SER A 175 3.54 7.11 38.78
CA SER A 175 3.02 7.13 40.16
C SER A 175 2.57 5.77 40.68
N ILE A 176 2.32 4.80 39.79
CA ILE A 176 2.05 3.40 40.16
C ILE A 176 3.36 2.79 40.68
N LYS A 177 3.59 2.92 41.99
CA LYS A 177 4.75 2.32 42.64
C LYS A 177 4.66 0.79 42.58
N LYS A 178 5.83 0.17 42.47
CA LYS A 178 6.08 -1.27 42.33
C LYS A 178 5.49 -2.17 43.44
N ASP A 179 4.87 -1.61 44.47
CA ASP A 179 4.36 -2.33 45.64
C ASP A 179 2.93 -2.88 45.46
N ASP A 180 2.31 -2.64 44.30
CA ASP A 180 0.97 -3.15 43.95
C ASP A 180 0.98 -4.43 43.09
N LEU A 181 2.17 -5.03 42.91
CA LEU A 181 2.39 -6.35 42.30
C LEU A 181 2.64 -7.39 43.40
N ASN A 182 1.59 -7.70 44.16
CA ASN A 182 1.48 -8.97 44.89
C ASN A 182 0.34 -9.79 44.28
#